data_AF-A0ABD0RE11-F1
#
_entry.id   AF-A0ABD0RE11-F1
#
_cell.length_a   1.000
_cell.length_b   1.000
_cell.length_c   1.000
_cell.angle_alpha   90.00
_cell.angle_beta   90.00
_cell.angle_gamma   90.00
#
_symmetry.space_group_name_H-M   'P 1'
#
loop_
_entity.id
_entity.type
_entity.pdbx_description
1 polymer ?
#
loop_
_entity_poly.entity_id
_entity_poly.type
_entity_poly.pdbx_seq_one_letter_code
_entity_poly.pdbx_strand_id
1 'polypeptide(L)' 'RMKASEREKLRMRSLAEALHQLRDYLPPVYSRRGQPLTKIQTLKYTIQYIKELSNILEQ' A
#
# COMPACT_ATOMS: atom_id res chain seq x y z
N ARG A 1 -9.24 -5.81 29.32
CA ARG A 1 -8.84 -6.66 28.18
C ARG A 1 -9.72 -6.40 26.95
N MET A 2 -11.04 -6.54 27.05
CA MET A 2 -12.02 -6.26 25.96
C MET A 2 -11.80 -4.91 25.25
N LYS A 3 -11.70 -3.79 26.01
CA LYS A 3 -11.44 -2.45 25.43
C LYS A 3 -10.13 -2.31 24.66
N ALA A 4 -9.11 -3.11 24.98
CA ALA A 4 -7.82 -3.06 24.27
C ALA A 4 -7.89 -3.82 22.94
N SER A 5 -8.60 -4.94 22.91
CA SER A 5 -8.81 -5.73 21.69
C SER A 5 -9.62 -4.95 20.64
N GLU A 6 -10.69 -4.25 21.05
CA GLU A 6 -11.46 -3.41 20.13
C GLU A 6 -10.65 -2.24 19.56
N ARG A 7 -9.78 -1.62 20.36
CA ARG A 7 -8.86 -0.60 19.85
C ARG A 7 -7.90 -1.15 18.80
N GLU A 8 -7.33 -2.33 19.03
CA GLU A 8 -6.41 -2.94 18.06
C GLU A 8 -7.13 -3.34 16.77
N LYS A 9 -8.38 -3.80 16.88
CA LYS A 9 -9.24 -4.09 15.73
C LYS A 9 -9.49 -2.84 14.88
N LEU A 10 -9.82 -1.70 15.49
CA LEU A 10 -9.97 -0.43 14.79
C LEU A 10 -8.64 0.03 14.15
N ARG A 11 -7.52 -0.10 14.88
CA ARG A 11 -6.19 0.21 14.36
C ARG A 11 -5.84 -0.61 13.11
N MET A 12 -6.13 -1.91 13.13
CA MET A 12 -5.87 -2.80 12.00
C MET A 12 -6.78 -2.53 10.80
N ARG A 13 -8.04 -2.11 11.01
CA ARG A 13 -8.93 -1.65 9.93
C ARG A 13 -8.38 -0.41 9.25
N SER A 14 -8.03 0.61 10.03
CA SER A 14 -7.44 1.85 9.48
C SER A 14 -6.15 1.59 8.72
N LEU A 15 -5.29 0.70 9.22
CA LEU A 15 -4.08 0.29 8.51
C LEU A 15 -4.37 -0.43 7.18
N ALA A 16 -5.40 -1.30 7.16
CA ALA A 16 -5.79 -1.98 5.94
C ALA A 16 -6.36 -1.00 4.90
N GLU A 17 -7.18 -0.06 5.31
CA GLU A 17 -7.74 1.00 4.46
C GLU A 17 -6.64 1.86 3.85
N ALA A 18 -5.69 2.35 4.65
CA ALA A 18 -4.55 3.12 4.17
C ALA A 18 -3.70 2.33 3.16
N LEU A 19 -3.52 1.03 3.40
CA LEU A 19 -2.79 0.17 2.48
C LEU A 19 -3.56 -0.08 1.17
N HIS A 20 -4.89 -0.14 1.22
CA HIS A 20 -5.72 -0.20 0.02
C HIS A 20 -5.63 1.09 -0.79
N GLN A 21 -5.78 2.25 -0.14
CA GLN A 21 -5.62 3.55 -0.79
C GLN A 21 -4.23 3.70 -1.44
N LEU A 22 -3.18 3.18 -0.80
CA LEU A 22 -1.83 3.20 -1.37
C LEU A 22 -1.75 2.47 -2.72
N ARG A 23 -2.54 1.40 -2.91
CA ARG A 23 -2.56 0.64 -4.17
C ARG A 23 -3.19 1.41 -5.32
N ASP A 24 -4.11 2.33 -5.02
CA ASP A 24 -4.79 3.13 -6.04
C ASP A 24 -3.83 4.13 -6.71
N TYR A 25 -2.73 4.47 -6.04
CA TYR A 25 -1.65 5.30 -6.59
C TYR A 25 -0.62 4.50 -7.42
N LEU A 26 -0.66 3.16 -7.36
CA LEU A 26 0.30 2.33 -8.09
C LEU A 26 -0.18 2.10 -9.53
N PRO A 27 0.68 2.33 -10.53
CA PRO A 27 0.35 2.04 -11.92
C PRO A 27 -0.09 0.58 -12.14
N PRO A 28 -1.05 0.31 -13.05
CA PRO A 28 -1.55 -1.05 -13.30
C PRO A 28 -0.47 -2.07 -13.69
N VAL A 29 0.66 -1.62 -14.25
CA VAL A 29 1.81 -2.47 -14.62
C VAL A 29 2.38 -3.28 -13.44
N TYR A 30 2.23 -2.78 -12.20
CA TYR A 30 2.67 -3.50 -11.01
C TYR A 30 1.70 -4.62 -10.59
N SER A 31 0.43 -4.54 -11.02
CA SER A 31 -0.57 -5.57 -10.77
C SER A 31 -0.52 -6.65 -11.86
N ARG A 32 -0.03 -7.85 -11.52
CA ARG A 32 0.00 -8.97 -12.47
C ARG A 32 -1.40 -9.59 -12.59
N ARG A 33 -1.92 -9.65 -13.82
CA ARG A 33 -3.07 -10.50 -14.21
C ARG A 33 -4.36 -10.24 -13.38
N GLY A 34 -4.60 -8.98 -12.99
CA GLY A 34 -5.79 -8.61 -12.21
C GLY A 34 -5.79 -9.12 -10.77
N GLN A 35 -4.70 -9.71 -10.28
CA GLN A 35 -4.59 -10.11 -8.89
C GLN A 35 -4.22 -8.91 -8.01
N PRO A 36 -4.88 -8.73 -6.85
CA PRO A 36 -4.55 -7.66 -5.92
C PRO A 36 -3.17 -7.89 -5.30
N LEU A 37 -2.42 -6.80 -5.10
CA LEU A 37 -1.11 -6.84 -4.48
C LEU A 37 -1.20 -7.33 -3.02
N THR A 38 -0.24 -8.16 -2.60
CA THR A 38 -0.04 -8.45 -1.17
C THR A 38 0.46 -7.19 -0.43
N LYS A 39 0.39 -7.19 0.91
CA LYS A 39 0.89 -6.06 1.72
C LYS A 39 2.36 -5.75 1.44
N ILE A 40 3.20 -6.79 1.40
CA ILE A 40 4.64 -6.65 1.13
C ILE A 40 4.89 -6.15 -0.29
N GLN A 41 4.17 -6.67 -1.29
CA GLN A 41 4.30 -6.18 -2.67
C GLN A 41 3.89 -4.71 -2.79
N THR A 42 2.80 -4.30 -2.15
CA THR A 42 2.33 -2.90 -2.13
C THR A 42 3.43 -1.97 -1.64
N LEU A 43 4.07 -2.31 -0.51
CA LEU A 43 5.16 -1.50 0.05
C LEU A 43 6.40 -1.48 -0.85
N LYS A 44 6.82 -2.63 -1.37
CA LYS A 44 7.98 -2.72 -2.28
C LYS A 44 7.78 -1.91 -3.56
N TYR A 45 6.61 -2.03 -4.19
CA TYR A 45 6.31 -1.29 -5.42
C TYR A 45 6.09 0.19 -5.18
N THR A 46 5.57 0.60 -4.03
CA THR A 46 5.49 2.02 -3.67
C THR A 46 6.87 2.65 -3.58
N ILE A 47 7.82 2.01 -2.89
CA ILE A 47 9.21 2.50 -2.79
C ILE A 47 9.84 2.61 -4.19
N GLN A 48 9.62 1.59 -5.02
CA GLN A 48 10.13 1.57 -6.40
C GLN A 48 9.52 2.71 -7.24
N TYR A 49 8.21 2.91 -7.15
CA TYR A 49 7.51 3.91 -7.92
C TYR A 49 7.90 5.35 -7.52
N ILE A 50 8.08 5.60 -6.22
CA ILE A 50 8.61 6.89 -5.73
C ILE A 50 9.99 7.15 -6.35
N LYS A 51 10.89 6.15 -6.38
CA LYS A 51 12.22 6.30 -6.99
C LYS A 51 12.14 6.59 -8.49
N GLU A 52 11.25 5.92 -9.22
CA GLU A 52 11.06 6.16 -10.65
C GLU A 52 10.55 7.58 -10.91
N LEU A 53 9.57 8.06 -10.14
CA LEU A 53 9.07 9.43 -10.23
C LEU A 53 10.14 10.46 -9.88
N SER A 54 10.93 10.22 -8.81
CA SER A 54 12.05 11.09 -8.45
C SER A 54 13.07 11.20 -9.59
N ASN A 55 13.44 10.07 -10.21
CA ASN A 55 14.36 10.06 -11.33
C ASN A 55 13.82 10.83 -12.56
N ILE A 56 12.50 10.78 -12.82
CA ILE A 56 11.87 11.54 -13.91
C ILE A 56 11.95 13.05 -13.63
N LEU A 57 11.79 13.47 -12.38
CA LEU A 57 11.83 14.89 -11.99
C LEU A 57 13.25 15.48 -11.97
N GLU A 58 14.28 14.65 -11.90
CA GLU A 58 15.69 15.06 -11.92
C GLU A 58 16.28 15.21 -13.34
N GLN A 59 15.51 14.83 -14.39
CA GLN A 59 15.86 15.01 -15.80
C GLN A 59 15.39 16.37 -16.33
#